data_AF-H2ZZL0-F1
#
_entry.id   AF-H2ZZL0-F1
#
_cell.length_a   1.000
_cell.length_b   1.000
_cell.length_c   1.000
_cell.angle_alpha   90.00
_cell.angle_beta   90.00
_cell.angle_gamma   90.00
#
_symmetry.space_group_name_H-M   'P 1'
#
loop_
_entity.id
_entity.type
_entity.pdbx_description
1 polymer ?
#
loop_
_entity_poly.entity_id
_entity_poly.type
_entity_poly.pdbx_seq_one_letter_code
_entity_poly.pdbx_strand_id
1 'polypeptide(L)'
;LFSFLKEWATFALGPGHGIQLKSGRLIIPAYTYHIDCRECFGKMCKTTPHSFTFYSDSHGKNWRFGEFIPNLETVECQMVSVDEEMGTNILYCNARSPLGFRVQAISSDDGAVFLSGELVQKLVEPPYGCHGSVIGFPAPFISNTHLSYLNYLYSSEQQQTFVPFSRLCTYNQGERPLDLDPVCKSSLDLQAPTWVLYSHPISPTSRVNLGVYLSTFPRDPDSWTEPWVIYEGPSGYSDLACIEISSSVDQGEGIPAMVFACLYENGTKTPYEEISFSFFTLFELL
;
A
#
# COMPACT_ATOMS: atom_id res chain seq x y z
N LEU A 1 -19.20 8.05 20.63
CA LEU A 1 -19.49 8.03 19.18
C LEU A 1 -20.56 9.06 18.80
N PHE A 2 -21.80 8.96 19.29
CA PHE A 2 -22.94 9.78 18.84
C PHE A 2 -22.83 11.31 19.00
N SER A 3 -22.02 11.83 19.94
CA SER A 3 -21.84 13.28 20.11
C SER A 3 -20.96 13.91 19.03
N PHE A 4 -19.91 13.21 18.58
CA PHE A 4 -18.94 13.68 17.57
C PHE A 4 -19.52 13.61 16.14
N LEU A 5 -20.41 12.65 15.88
CA LEU A 5 -21.10 12.52 14.58
C LEU A 5 -21.89 13.77 14.18
N LYS A 6 -22.21 14.66 15.13
CA LYS A 6 -22.91 15.90 14.84
C LYS A 6 -22.09 16.84 13.95
N GLU A 7 -20.76 16.73 13.99
CA GLU A 7 -19.81 17.57 13.24
C GLU A 7 -19.55 17.03 11.82
N TRP A 8 -20.16 15.91 11.44
CA TRP A 8 -19.97 15.30 10.13
C TRP A 8 -21.23 15.49 9.30
N ALA A 9 -21.08 15.99 8.07
CA ALA A 9 -22.18 16.09 7.13
C ALA A 9 -22.59 14.70 6.61
N THR A 10 -21.60 13.86 6.35
CA THR A 10 -21.73 12.45 6.02
C THR A 10 -20.39 11.75 6.27
N PHE A 11 -20.40 10.45 6.36
CA PHE A 11 -19.19 9.62 6.36
C PHE A 11 -19.47 8.31 5.64
N ALA A 12 -18.40 7.66 5.18
CA ALA A 12 -18.48 6.30 4.68
C ALA A 12 -17.24 5.53 5.10
N LEU A 13 -17.36 4.21 5.09
CA LEU A 13 -16.19 3.34 5.15
C LEU A 13 -15.53 3.38 3.77
N GLY A 14 -14.21 3.24 3.72
CA GLY A 14 -13.53 2.96 2.45
C GLY A 14 -14.11 1.67 1.88
N PRO A 15 -14.44 1.60 0.57
CA PRO A 15 -14.80 0.32 -0.02
C PRO A 15 -13.58 -0.61 -0.04
N GLY A 16 -13.86 -1.88 -0.30
CA GLY A 16 -12.88 -2.97 -0.29
C GLY A 16 -12.53 -3.47 1.13
N HIS A 17 -11.35 -4.06 1.28
CA HIS A 17 -10.98 -4.76 2.50
C HIS A 17 -10.52 -3.85 3.66
N GLY A 18 -10.73 -4.32 4.88
CA GLY A 18 -10.05 -3.84 6.09
C GLY A 18 -8.87 -4.76 6.45
N ILE A 19 -8.10 -4.39 7.47
CA ILE A 19 -6.92 -5.17 7.88
C ILE A 19 -6.97 -5.54 9.37
N GLN A 20 -6.29 -6.63 9.71
CA GLN A 20 -5.95 -6.98 11.09
C GLN A 20 -4.44 -6.83 11.27
N LEU A 21 -4.03 -6.01 12.24
CA LEU A 21 -2.63 -5.82 12.59
C LEU A 21 -2.10 -7.04 13.35
N LYS A 22 -0.77 -7.21 13.39
CA LYS A 22 -0.11 -8.26 14.20
C LYS A 22 -0.46 -8.18 15.68
N SER A 23 -0.77 -6.99 16.19
CA SER A 23 -1.25 -6.75 17.55
C SER A 23 -2.66 -7.33 17.81
N GLY A 24 -3.36 -7.77 16.77
CA GLY A 24 -4.75 -8.24 16.81
C GLY A 24 -5.78 -7.13 16.62
N ARG A 25 -5.36 -5.85 16.62
CA ARG A 25 -6.21 -4.69 16.34
C ARG A 25 -6.83 -4.81 14.94
N LEU A 26 -8.13 -4.59 14.85
CA LEU A 26 -8.84 -4.48 13.58
C LEU A 26 -8.85 -3.02 13.12
N ILE A 27 -8.62 -2.78 11.85
CA ILE A 27 -8.66 -1.46 11.20
C ILE A 27 -9.69 -1.49 10.08
N ILE A 28 -10.57 -0.49 10.07
CA ILE A 28 -11.50 -0.21 8.98
C ILE A 28 -11.18 1.20 8.45
N PRO A 29 -10.65 1.34 7.23
CA PRO A 29 -10.46 2.63 6.59
C PRO A 29 -11.81 3.35 6.43
N ALA A 30 -11.83 4.66 6.63
CA ALA A 30 -13.05 5.47 6.52
C ALA A 30 -12.72 6.89 6.10
N TYR A 31 -13.75 7.64 5.72
CA TYR A 31 -13.66 9.08 5.50
C TYR A 31 -14.94 9.79 5.89
N THR A 32 -14.81 11.07 6.19
CA THR A 32 -15.92 11.94 6.60
C THR A 32 -15.83 13.28 5.89
N TYR A 33 -16.98 13.92 5.69
CA TYR A 33 -17.06 15.33 5.34
C TYR A 33 -17.29 16.13 6.62
N HIS A 34 -16.21 16.67 7.19
CA HIS A 34 -16.25 17.48 8.41
C HIS A 34 -16.92 18.83 8.13
N ILE A 35 -17.82 19.28 9.01
CA ILE A 35 -18.53 20.55 8.88
C ILE A 35 -17.68 21.66 9.50
N ASP A 36 -16.96 22.41 8.65
CA ASP A 36 -16.13 23.53 9.09
C ASP A 36 -16.96 24.78 9.42
N CYS A 37 -18.09 24.95 8.73
CA CYS A 37 -19.00 26.06 8.96
C CYS A 37 -20.47 25.67 8.71
N ARG A 38 -21.29 25.81 9.76
CA ARG A 38 -22.73 25.48 9.72
C ARG A 38 -23.62 26.59 9.21
N GLU A 39 -23.23 27.86 9.36
CA GLU A 39 -24.09 29.00 9.08
C GLU A 39 -23.43 29.99 8.13
N CYS A 40 -23.87 29.95 6.88
CA CYS A 40 -23.75 31.07 5.94
C CYS A 40 -25.14 31.34 5.38
N PHE A 41 -25.71 32.50 5.73
CA PHE A 41 -27.04 32.89 5.24
C PHE A 41 -28.13 31.82 5.50
N GLY A 42 -28.07 31.13 6.63
CA GLY A 42 -29.06 30.11 7.03
C GLY A 42 -28.91 28.74 6.35
N LYS A 43 -27.77 28.42 5.73
CA LYS A 43 -27.45 27.10 5.15
C LYS A 43 -26.07 26.60 5.60
N MET A 44 -25.93 25.27 5.62
CA MET A 44 -24.64 24.59 5.76
C MET A 44 -23.80 24.84 4.51
N CYS A 45 -22.60 25.38 4.66
CA CYS A 45 -21.92 26.04 3.54
C CYS A 45 -20.47 25.62 3.32
N LYS A 46 -19.81 24.96 4.29
CA LYS A 46 -18.47 24.41 4.04
C LYS A 46 -18.26 23.09 4.76
N THR A 47 -17.85 22.10 3.99
CA THR A 47 -17.37 20.81 4.48
C THR A 47 -16.04 20.47 3.84
N THR A 48 -15.11 19.93 4.61
CA THR A 48 -13.81 19.43 4.11
C THR A 48 -13.74 17.91 4.31
N PRO A 49 -13.39 17.13 3.27
CA PRO A 49 -13.28 15.69 3.39
C PRO A 49 -11.95 15.27 4.01
N HIS A 50 -12.02 14.32 4.95
CA HIS A 50 -10.85 13.72 5.59
C HIS A 50 -11.00 12.20 5.72
N SER A 51 -9.97 11.47 5.30
CA SER A 51 -9.81 10.06 5.63
C SER A 51 -9.33 9.87 7.07
N PHE A 52 -9.71 8.74 7.67
CA PHE A 52 -9.35 8.33 9.02
C PHE A 52 -9.53 6.80 9.18
N THR A 53 -9.34 6.28 10.38
CA THR A 53 -9.63 4.86 10.70
C THR A 53 -10.76 4.72 11.71
N PHE A 54 -11.57 3.68 11.58
CA PHE A 54 -12.14 3.02 12.75
C PHE A 54 -11.22 1.88 13.17
N TYR A 55 -11.04 1.68 14.48
CA TYR A 55 -10.22 0.59 14.99
C TYR A 55 -10.81 -0.08 16.22
N SER A 56 -10.48 -1.37 16.41
CA SER A 56 -10.94 -2.19 17.53
C SER A 56 -9.82 -3.04 18.12
N ASP A 57 -9.53 -2.80 19.40
CA ASP A 57 -8.64 -3.65 20.23
C ASP A 57 -9.40 -4.79 20.94
N SER A 58 -10.70 -4.91 20.68
CA SER A 58 -11.59 -5.85 21.39
C SER A 58 -12.21 -6.88 20.45
N HIS A 59 -11.51 -7.16 19.34
CA HIS A 59 -11.94 -8.07 18.28
C HIS A 59 -13.36 -7.75 17.79
N GLY A 60 -13.63 -6.47 17.53
CA GLY A 60 -14.88 -6.00 16.94
C GLY A 60 -16.02 -5.71 17.92
N LYS A 61 -15.83 -5.91 19.24
CA LYS A 61 -16.87 -5.62 20.25
C LYS A 61 -17.09 -4.12 20.47
N ASN A 62 -16.00 -3.35 20.54
CA ASN A 62 -16.01 -1.91 20.71
C ASN A 62 -15.11 -1.26 19.66
N TRP A 63 -15.53 -0.12 19.14
CA TRP A 63 -14.82 0.62 18.11
C TRP A 63 -14.48 2.04 18.57
N ARG A 64 -13.32 2.50 18.18
CA ARG A 64 -12.86 3.89 18.27
C ARG A 64 -12.58 4.40 16.86
N PHE A 65 -12.38 5.70 16.72
CA PHE A 65 -11.90 6.28 15.47
C PHE A 65 -10.64 7.09 15.73
N GLY A 66 -9.70 7.06 14.78
CA GLY A 66 -8.47 7.84 14.82
C GLY A 66 -8.69 9.29 14.43
N GLU A 67 -7.65 10.10 14.60
CA GLU A 67 -7.62 11.46 14.07
C GLU A 67 -7.63 11.46 12.53
N PHE A 68 -8.02 12.60 11.97
CA PHE A 68 -8.09 12.82 10.53
C PHE A 68 -6.69 12.96 9.94
N ILE A 69 -6.51 12.51 8.69
CA ILE A 69 -5.35 12.93 7.90
C ILE A 69 -5.41 14.46 7.76
N PRO A 70 -4.39 15.19 8.24
CA PRO A 70 -4.42 16.64 8.20
C PRO A 70 -4.03 17.16 6.81
N ASN A 71 -4.01 18.49 6.66
CA ASN A 71 -3.48 19.28 5.54
C ASN A 71 -4.01 19.07 4.10
N LEU A 72 -4.51 17.90 3.72
CA LEU A 72 -5.00 17.60 2.37
C LEU A 72 -6.41 17.01 2.38
N GLU A 73 -7.18 17.35 1.36
CA GLU A 73 -8.51 16.78 1.13
C GLU A 73 -8.38 15.32 0.69
N THR A 74 -8.99 14.42 1.47
CA THR A 74 -8.89 12.97 1.30
C THR A 74 -10.23 12.29 1.53
N VAL A 75 -10.57 11.29 0.70
CA VAL A 75 -11.84 10.55 0.75
C VAL A 75 -11.61 9.04 0.87
N GLU A 76 -12.16 8.22 -0.03
CA GLU A 76 -11.99 6.77 -0.03
C GLU A 76 -10.51 6.38 0.08
N CYS A 77 -10.18 5.52 1.03
CA CYS A 77 -8.82 5.08 1.29
C CYS A 77 -8.79 3.58 1.62
N GLN A 78 -7.61 2.99 1.46
CA GLN A 78 -7.25 1.69 2.01
C GLN A 78 -5.92 1.79 2.74
N MET A 79 -5.63 0.82 3.59
CA MET A 79 -4.48 0.86 4.47
C MET A 79 -3.77 -0.47 4.55
N VAL A 80 -2.46 -0.42 4.76
CA VAL A 80 -1.58 -1.58 4.86
C VAL A 80 -0.62 -1.37 6.02
N SER A 81 -0.39 -2.44 6.79
CA SER A 81 0.67 -2.48 7.79
C SER A 81 1.99 -2.78 7.09
N VAL A 82 2.99 -1.92 7.28
CA VAL A 82 4.29 -2.01 6.63
C VAL A 82 5.34 -2.23 7.70
N ASP A 83 6.01 -3.39 7.62
CA ASP A 83 7.21 -3.67 8.40
C ASP A 83 8.44 -3.10 7.68
N GLU A 84 9.24 -2.34 8.42
CA GLU A 84 10.54 -1.84 7.97
C GLU A 84 11.67 -2.79 8.38
N GLU A 85 12.79 -2.74 7.64
CA GLU A 85 13.99 -3.55 7.92
C GLU A 85 14.54 -3.37 9.34
N MET A 86 14.32 -2.19 9.92
CA MET A 86 14.75 -1.82 11.27
C MET A 86 13.77 -2.28 12.36
N GLY A 87 12.77 -3.11 12.01
CA GLY A 87 11.78 -3.68 12.93
C GLY A 87 10.67 -2.72 13.38
N THR A 88 10.62 -1.51 12.81
CA THR A 88 9.51 -0.57 13.05
C THR A 88 8.33 -0.96 12.17
N ASN A 89 7.12 -0.90 12.72
CA ASN A 89 5.89 -1.08 11.96
C ASN A 89 5.19 0.28 11.82
N ILE A 90 4.70 0.57 10.62
CA ILE A 90 3.84 1.73 10.37
C ILE A 90 2.53 1.28 9.74
N LEU A 91 1.49 2.08 9.94
CA LEU A 91 0.27 2.00 9.15
C LEU A 91 0.37 3.01 8.00
N TYR A 92 0.40 2.49 6.78
CA TYR A 92 0.40 3.27 5.55
C TYR A 92 -1.03 3.43 5.05
N CYS A 93 -1.44 4.66 4.75
CA CYS A 93 -2.73 4.98 4.14
C CYS A 93 -2.54 5.49 2.71
N ASN A 94 -3.30 4.90 1.77
CA ASN A 94 -3.42 5.38 0.40
C ASN A 94 -4.83 5.94 0.19
N ALA A 95 -4.96 7.25 0.01
CA ALA A 95 -6.24 7.95 -0.05
C ALA A 95 -6.49 8.61 -1.41
N ARG A 96 -7.74 8.54 -1.86
CA ARG A 96 -8.26 9.28 -3.01
C ARG A 96 -8.27 10.77 -2.71
N SER A 97 -7.87 11.56 -3.68
CA SER A 97 -7.80 13.02 -3.55
C SER A 97 -8.28 13.72 -4.82
N PRO A 98 -8.90 14.93 -4.72
CA PRO A 98 -9.23 15.75 -5.88
C PRO A 98 -8.01 16.47 -6.49
N LEU A 99 -6.80 16.26 -5.95
CA LEU A 99 -5.58 17.00 -6.32
C LEU A 99 -4.82 16.40 -7.51
N GLY A 100 -5.42 15.44 -8.24
CA GLY A 100 -4.84 14.79 -9.42
C GLY A 100 -3.82 13.68 -9.11
N PHE A 101 -3.52 13.43 -7.84
CA PHE A 101 -2.65 12.36 -7.38
C PHE A 101 -3.19 11.74 -6.09
N ARG A 102 -2.79 10.50 -5.79
CA ARG A 102 -3.07 9.88 -4.50
C ARG A 102 -2.38 10.63 -3.38
N VAL A 103 -3.03 10.66 -2.22
CA VAL A 103 -2.43 11.12 -0.97
C VAL A 103 -1.98 9.91 -0.16
N GLN A 104 -0.72 9.91 0.22
CA GLN A 104 -0.13 8.98 1.17
C GLN A 104 -0.08 9.64 2.55
N ALA A 105 -0.43 8.90 3.60
CA ALA A 105 -0.20 9.31 4.97
C ALA A 105 0.30 8.13 5.83
N ILE A 106 1.04 8.44 6.88
CA ILE A 106 1.68 7.44 7.75
C ILE A 106 1.18 7.64 9.18
N SER A 107 0.89 6.53 9.87
CA SER A 107 0.64 6.47 11.30
C SER A 107 1.64 5.53 11.96
N SER A 108 2.24 5.98 13.07
CA SER A 108 3.16 5.18 13.89
C SER A 108 2.49 4.60 15.15
N ASP A 109 1.19 4.80 15.30
CA ASP A 109 0.40 4.41 16.48
C ASP A 109 -0.85 3.59 16.09
N ASP A 110 -0.69 2.77 15.05
CA ASP A 110 -1.68 1.81 14.58
C ASP A 110 -3.03 2.47 14.22
N GLY A 111 -2.95 3.63 13.54
CA GLY A 111 -4.09 4.35 12.96
C GLY A 111 -4.78 5.33 13.89
N ALA A 112 -4.25 5.58 15.10
CA ALA A 112 -4.85 6.54 16.02
C ALA A 112 -4.53 8.00 15.64
N VAL A 113 -3.33 8.29 15.13
CA VAL A 113 -2.91 9.61 14.63
C VAL A 113 -2.15 9.44 13.31
N PHE A 114 -2.45 10.30 12.34
CA PHE A 114 -1.72 10.38 11.07
C PHE A 114 -0.82 11.60 11.01
N LEU A 115 0.38 11.41 10.44
CA LEU A 115 1.23 12.50 9.99
C LEU A 115 0.60 13.24 8.81
N SER A 116 1.18 14.39 8.46
CA SER A 116 0.76 15.14 7.28
C SER A 116 0.77 14.31 6.02
N GLY A 117 -0.30 14.44 5.23
CA GLY A 117 -0.42 13.76 3.95
C GLY A 117 0.54 14.33 2.91
N GLU A 118 1.04 13.48 2.02
CA GLU A 118 1.94 13.79 0.93
C GLU A 118 1.32 13.34 -0.41
N LEU A 119 1.45 14.14 -1.47
CA LEU A 119 1.01 13.76 -2.81
C LEU A 119 2.04 12.83 -3.46
N VAL A 120 1.57 11.69 -3.96
CA VAL A 120 2.42 10.70 -4.61
C VAL A 120 2.35 10.90 -6.13
N GLN A 121 3.33 11.62 -6.70
CA GLN A 121 3.26 12.02 -8.12
C GLN A 121 3.22 10.85 -9.11
N LYS A 122 3.73 9.66 -8.71
CA LYS A 122 3.67 8.44 -9.51
C LYS A 122 2.28 7.79 -9.55
N LEU A 123 1.39 8.12 -8.62
CA LEU A 123 0.05 7.55 -8.52
C LEU A 123 -0.99 8.61 -8.90
N VAL A 124 -1.31 8.67 -10.19
CA VAL A 124 -2.25 9.67 -10.74
C VAL A 124 -3.70 9.39 -10.39
N GLU A 125 -4.51 10.43 -10.35
CA GLU A 125 -5.97 10.39 -10.19
C GLU A 125 -6.66 11.03 -11.41
N PRO A 126 -7.78 10.47 -11.91
CA PRO A 126 -8.63 11.17 -12.88
C PRO A 126 -9.27 12.43 -12.25
N PRO A 127 -9.95 13.30 -13.02
CA PRO A 127 -10.41 14.62 -12.54
C PRO A 127 -11.33 14.63 -11.30
N TYR A 128 -12.03 13.53 -11.03
CA TYR A 128 -12.86 13.36 -9.84
C TYR A 128 -12.32 12.30 -8.88
N GLY A 129 -11.14 11.77 -9.16
CA GLY A 129 -10.53 10.62 -8.52
C GLY A 129 -11.29 9.29 -8.72
N CYS A 130 -10.69 8.22 -8.25
CA CYS A 130 -11.25 6.88 -8.22
C CYS A 130 -10.81 6.16 -6.93
N HIS A 131 -11.61 5.19 -6.49
CA HIS A 131 -11.12 4.27 -5.47
C HIS A 131 -9.98 3.42 -6.07
N GLY A 132 -9.04 3.03 -5.23
CA GLY A 132 -7.96 2.11 -5.57
C GLY A 132 -7.60 1.30 -4.34
N SER A 133 -7.01 0.13 -4.56
CA SER A 133 -6.74 -0.83 -3.50
C SER A 133 -5.26 -1.01 -3.24
N VAL A 134 -4.89 -1.18 -1.97
CA VAL A 134 -3.51 -1.37 -1.52
C VAL A 134 -3.39 -2.61 -0.62
N ILE A 135 -2.40 -3.46 -0.86
CA ILE A 135 -2.06 -4.60 0.01
C ILE A 135 -0.57 -4.68 0.27
N GLY A 136 -0.21 -5.27 1.41
CA GLY A 136 1.18 -5.53 1.78
C GLY A 136 1.47 -7.02 1.74
N PHE A 137 2.71 -7.34 1.41
CA PHE A 137 3.21 -8.71 1.44
C PHE A 137 4.69 -8.72 1.82
N PRO A 138 5.19 -9.79 2.46
CA PRO A 138 6.61 -9.89 2.80
C PRO A 138 7.47 -9.88 1.54
N ALA A 139 8.51 -9.04 1.49
CA ALA A 139 9.46 -9.06 0.40
C ALA A 139 9.99 -10.49 0.19
N PRO A 140 10.05 -10.99 -1.05
CA PRO A 140 10.60 -12.32 -1.31
C PRO A 140 12.06 -12.36 -0.82
N PHE A 141 12.44 -13.43 -0.12
CA PHE A 141 13.85 -13.68 0.19
C PHE A 141 14.59 -14.02 -1.10
N ILE A 142 15.09 -13.01 -1.80
CA ILE A 142 15.92 -13.23 -2.98
C ILE A 142 17.32 -13.58 -2.48
N SER A 143 17.67 -14.86 -2.49
CA SER A 143 19.05 -15.28 -2.25
C SER A 143 19.98 -14.64 -3.29
N ASN A 144 21.23 -14.34 -2.92
CA ASN A 144 22.22 -13.71 -3.81
C ASN A 144 22.40 -14.44 -5.16
N THR A 145 22.07 -15.73 -5.24
CA THR A 145 22.09 -16.54 -6.47
C THR A 145 20.93 -16.26 -7.42
N HIS A 146 19.82 -15.71 -6.94
CA HIS A 146 18.65 -15.38 -7.76
C HIS A 146 18.68 -13.91 -8.22
N LEU A 147 19.29 -13.01 -7.43
CA LEU A 147 19.62 -11.63 -7.84
C LEU A 147 20.58 -11.62 -9.03
N SER A 148 21.58 -12.51 -9.06
CA SER A 148 22.49 -12.62 -10.21
C SER A 148 21.79 -13.16 -11.46
N TYR A 149 20.78 -14.01 -11.31
CA TYR A 149 19.98 -14.52 -12.43
C TYR A 149 19.01 -13.47 -12.99
N LEU A 150 18.32 -12.73 -12.12
CA LEU A 150 17.46 -11.62 -12.54
C LEU A 150 18.28 -10.47 -13.15
N ASN A 151 19.43 -10.12 -12.56
CA ASN A 151 20.36 -9.15 -13.16
C ASN A 151 20.91 -9.62 -14.51
N TYR A 152 21.14 -10.93 -14.69
CA TYR A 152 21.59 -11.49 -15.98
C TYR A 152 20.50 -11.39 -17.06
N LEU A 153 19.24 -11.69 -16.72
CA LEU A 153 18.10 -11.56 -17.63
C LEU A 153 17.82 -10.08 -17.99
N TYR A 154 17.79 -9.17 -17.01
CA TYR A 154 17.63 -7.74 -17.24
C TYR A 154 18.78 -7.12 -18.07
N SER A 155 20.02 -7.58 -17.87
CA SER A 155 21.18 -7.09 -18.64
C SER A 155 21.17 -7.54 -20.11
N SER A 156 20.34 -8.53 -20.46
CA SER A 156 20.22 -9.02 -21.84
C SER A 156 19.25 -8.21 -22.70
N GLU A 157 18.41 -7.35 -22.09
CA GLU A 157 17.43 -6.54 -22.84
C GLU A 157 17.68 -5.03 -22.83
N GLN A 158 18.48 -4.47 -21.91
CA GLN A 158 18.84 -3.04 -21.98
C GLN A 158 20.29 -2.73 -21.64
N GLN A 159 20.98 -2.13 -22.61
CA GLN A 159 22.32 -1.58 -22.46
C GLN A 159 22.23 -0.16 -21.88
N GLN A 160 22.03 -0.03 -20.56
CA GLN A 160 22.27 1.23 -19.84
C GLN A 160 22.66 1.00 -18.38
N THR A 161 23.67 1.76 -17.96
CA THR A 161 24.48 1.56 -16.75
C THR A 161 23.70 1.78 -15.46
N PHE A 162 23.54 0.72 -14.65
CA PHE A 162 23.19 0.82 -13.24
C PHE A 162 24.39 0.37 -12.37
N VAL A 163 24.71 1.17 -11.35
CA VAL A 163 25.78 0.90 -10.39
C VAL A 163 25.19 0.01 -9.28
N PRO A 164 25.70 -1.20 -9.01
CA PRO A 164 25.13 -2.04 -7.96
C PRO A 164 25.51 -1.49 -6.59
N PHE A 165 24.53 -1.47 -5.68
CA PHE A 165 24.71 -1.14 -4.27
C PHE A 165 25.39 -2.33 -3.56
N SER A 166 26.68 -2.54 -3.83
CA SER A 166 27.54 -3.41 -3.02
C SER A 166 28.32 -2.55 -2.03
N ARG A 167 27.68 -2.17 -0.93
CA ARG A 167 28.39 -1.81 0.29
C ARG A 167 27.76 -2.50 1.48
N LEU A 168 28.12 -3.77 1.65
CA LEU A 168 28.43 -4.36 2.96
C LEU A 168 29.30 -5.60 2.72
N CYS A 169 30.43 -5.63 3.42
CA CYS A 169 31.43 -6.70 3.49
C CYS A 169 32.38 -6.84 2.28
N THR A 170 33.32 -5.90 2.12
CA THR A 170 34.59 -6.20 1.44
C THR A 170 35.43 -7.11 2.32
N TYR A 171 35.52 -8.39 1.97
CA TYR A 171 36.50 -9.33 2.53
C TYR A 171 37.86 -9.03 1.90
N ASN A 172 38.69 -8.23 2.59
CA ASN A 172 40.09 -8.08 2.22
C ASN A 172 40.84 -9.36 2.63
N GLN A 173 41.29 -10.13 1.64
CA GLN A 173 42.22 -11.23 1.85
C GLN A 173 43.58 -10.68 2.29
N GLY A 174 43.97 -11.02 3.52
CA GLY A 174 45.34 -10.88 4.00
C GLY A 174 45.46 -9.94 5.18
N GLU A 175 45.14 -10.42 6.38
CA GLU A 175 45.89 -10.20 7.62
C GLU A 175 45.27 -11.04 8.77
N ARG A 176 46.10 -11.44 9.74
CA ARG A 176 45.84 -12.49 10.76
C ARG A 176 44.62 -12.18 11.66
N PRO A 177 43.92 -13.21 12.18
CA PRO A 177 42.76 -12.99 13.06
C PRO A 177 43.22 -12.45 14.41
N LEU A 178 42.85 -11.21 14.71
CA LEU A 178 42.78 -10.70 16.07
C LEU A 178 41.36 -10.97 16.58
N ASP A 179 41.27 -11.59 17.76
CA ASP A 179 40.04 -11.96 18.44
C ASP A 179 39.04 -10.79 18.47
N LEU A 180 37.86 -11.01 17.88
CA LEU A 180 36.72 -10.10 18.00
C LEU A 180 35.95 -10.43 19.29
N ASP A 181 35.77 -9.42 20.13
CA ASP A 181 35.03 -9.45 21.39
C ASP A 181 33.62 -10.08 21.24
N PRO A 182 33.15 -10.88 22.21
CA PRO A 182 31.88 -11.61 22.11
C PRO A 182 30.61 -10.75 22.32
N VAL A 183 30.68 -9.42 22.16
CA VAL A 183 29.57 -8.52 22.48
C VAL A 183 28.62 -8.24 21.30
N CYS A 184 28.98 -8.58 20.06
CA CYS A 184 28.10 -8.41 18.88
C CYS A 184 27.35 -9.69 18.47
N LYS A 185 26.79 -10.42 19.45
CA LYS A 185 25.83 -11.51 19.23
C LYS A 185 24.40 -11.12 19.64
N SER A 186 24.00 -9.86 19.46
CA SER A 186 22.57 -9.56 19.34
C SER A 186 22.18 -9.85 17.91
N SER A 187 21.57 -11.01 17.69
CA SER A 187 20.79 -11.30 16.48
C SER A 187 19.81 -10.14 16.25
N LEU A 188 20.11 -9.26 15.31
CA LEU A 188 19.08 -8.48 14.67
C LEU A 188 18.18 -9.53 13.99
N ASP A 189 17.03 -9.83 14.59
CA ASP A 189 15.95 -10.54 13.93
C ASP A 189 15.48 -9.62 12.79
N LEU A 190 16.17 -9.71 11.66
CA LEU A 190 15.83 -8.95 10.46
C LEU A 190 14.55 -9.55 9.90
N GLN A 191 13.43 -8.89 10.22
CA GLN A 191 12.15 -9.14 9.58
C GLN A 191 12.25 -8.74 8.10
N ALA A 192 11.74 -9.58 7.21
CA ALA A 192 11.61 -9.21 5.80
C ALA A 192 10.76 -7.93 5.70
N PRO A 193 11.23 -6.89 5.00
CA PRO A 193 10.45 -5.67 4.83
C PRO A 193 9.17 -5.97 4.05
N THR A 194 8.15 -5.12 4.23
CA THR A 194 6.89 -5.24 3.48
C THR A 194 7.01 -4.53 2.14
N TRP A 195 6.76 -5.25 1.05
CA TRP A 195 6.47 -4.67 -0.26
C TRP A 195 4.97 -4.41 -0.40
N VAL A 196 4.60 -3.45 -1.23
CA VAL A 196 3.22 -2.98 -1.35
C VAL A 196 2.78 -3.03 -2.80
N LEU A 197 1.59 -3.61 -3.05
CA LEU A 197 0.88 -3.49 -4.32
C LEU A 197 -0.20 -2.44 -4.23
N TYR A 198 -0.41 -1.74 -5.34
CA TYR A 198 -1.52 -0.82 -5.52
C TYR A 198 -2.19 -1.04 -6.86
N SER A 199 -3.53 -1.08 -6.89
CA SER A 199 -4.30 -1.20 -8.14
C SER A 199 -5.23 0.00 -8.32
N HIS A 200 -5.22 0.58 -9.53
CA HIS A 200 -6.00 1.78 -9.88
C HIS A 200 -5.99 2.08 -11.38
N PRO A 201 -7.03 2.77 -11.93
CA PRO A 201 -6.99 3.29 -13.29
C PRO A 201 -5.79 4.22 -13.54
N ILE A 202 -5.02 3.98 -14.60
CA ILE A 202 -3.73 4.69 -14.80
C ILE A 202 -3.86 6.02 -15.54
N SER A 203 -5.04 6.36 -16.06
CA SER A 203 -5.22 7.57 -16.84
C SER A 203 -5.55 8.79 -15.96
N PRO A 204 -4.84 9.93 -16.13
CA PRO A 204 -5.12 11.17 -15.40
C PRO A 204 -6.38 11.89 -15.91
N THR A 205 -7.01 11.42 -16.99
CA THR A 205 -8.16 12.09 -17.61
C THR A 205 -9.47 11.33 -17.44
N SER A 206 -9.42 10.02 -17.24
CA SER A 206 -10.62 9.18 -17.15
C SER A 206 -10.34 7.87 -16.43
N ARG A 207 -11.40 7.22 -15.94
CA ARG A 207 -11.36 5.89 -15.33
C ARG A 207 -11.19 4.79 -16.40
N VAL A 208 -9.96 4.62 -16.86
CA VAL A 208 -9.58 3.62 -17.87
C VAL A 208 -8.22 3.02 -17.57
N ASN A 209 -8.00 1.81 -18.08
CA ASN A 209 -6.80 1.01 -18.01
C ASN A 209 -6.43 0.71 -16.55
N LEU A 210 -6.85 -0.43 -16.03
CA LEU A 210 -6.55 -0.82 -14.66
C LEU A 210 -5.10 -1.29 -14.58
N GLY A 211 -4.29 -0.56 -13.83
CA GLY A 211 -2.88 -0.87 -13.61
C GLY A 211 -2.62 -1.40 -12.20
N VAL A 212 -1.55 -2.19 -12.06
CA VAL A 212 -0.98 -2.62 -10.80
C VAL A 212 0.42 -2.03 -10.68
N TYR A 213 0.68 -1.35 -9.56
CA TYR A 213 1.94 -0.73 -9.20
C TYR A 213 2.59 -1.53 -8.08
N LEU A 214 3.92 -1.63 -8.10
CA LEU A 214 4.73 -2.19 -7.03
C LEU A 214 5.51 -1.09 -6.32
N SER A 215 5.64 -1.17 -5.00
CA SER A 215 6.61 -0.40 -4.24
C SER A 215 7.40 -1.35 -3.33
N THR A 216 8.73 -1.28 -3.45
CA THR A 216 9.66 -2.03 -2.61
C THR A 216 10.13 -1.24 -1.38
N PHE A 217 9.81 0.06 -1.33
CA PHE A 217 10.12 0.95 -0.21
C PHE A 217 8.97 1.95 0.00
N PRO A 218 7.80 1.50 0.49
CA PRO A 218 6.53 2.24 0.43
C PRO A 218 6.52 3.59 1.16
N ARG A 219 7.50 3.88 2.03
CA ARG A 219 7.60 5.21 2.64
C ARG A 219 8.08 6.28 1.66
N ASP A 220 8.87 5.90 0.69
CA ASP A 220 9.33 6.82 -0.35
C ASP A 220 8.27 6.92 -1.45
N PRO A 221 7.64 8.10 -1.64
CA PRO A 221 6.63 8.30 -2.67
C PRO A 221 7.19 8.10 -4.10
N ASP A 222 8.51 8.13 -4.28
CA ASP A 222 9.15 7.90 -5.58
C ASP A 222 9.49 6.42 -5.82
N SER A 223 9.24 5.52 -4.87
CA SER A 223 9.57 4.08 -4.98
C SER A 223 8.63 3.26 -5.87
N TRP A 224 7.50 3.82 -6.30
CA TRP A 224 6.53 3.12 -7.14
C TRP A 224 7.09 2.82 -8.53
N THR A 225 6.84 1.62 -9.04
CA THR A 225 7.14 1.23 -10.43
C THR A 225 6.19 1.91 -11.42
N GLU A 226 6.48 1.78 -12.71
CA GLU A 226 5.45 1.98 -13.74
C GLU A 226 4.33 0.92 -13.58
N PRO A 227 3.09 1.24 -13.98
CA PRO A 227 1.99 0.30 -13.82
C PRO A 227 2.03 -0.82 -14.86
N TRP A 228 1.80 -2.04 -14.41
CA TRP A 228 1.45 -3.15 -15.28
C TRP A 228 -0.07 -3.20 -15.50
N VAL A 229 -0.50 -3.09 -16.75
CA VAL A 229 -1.94 -3.03 -17.09
C VAL A 229 -2.54 -4.43 -17.11
N ILE A 230 -3.46 -4.68 -16.17
CA ILE A 230 -4.19 -5.96 -16.06
C ILE A 230 -5.53 -5.95 -16.82
N TYR A 231 -6.01 -4.77 -17.19
CA TYR A 231 -7.20 -4.61 -18.03
C TYR A 231 -7.13 -3.33 -18.85
N GLU A 232 -7.28 -3.45 -20.17
CA GLU A 232 -7.39 -2.31 -21.09
C GLU A 232 -8.86 -1.91 -21.31
N GLY A 233 -9.18 -0.63 -21.14
CA GLY A 233 -10.54 -0.10 -21.33
C GLY A 233 -11.14 0.54 -20.07
N PRO A 234 -12.44 0.86 -20.08
CA PRO A 234 -13.16 1.41 -18.92
C PRO A 234 -13.00 0.54 -17.67
N SER A 235 -12.40 1.10 -16.63
CA SER A 235 -12.13 0.41 -15.36
C SER A 235 -12.32 1.34 -14.18
N GLY A 236 -12.97 0.87 -13.11
CA GLY A 236 -13.34 1.65 -11.94
C GLY A 236 -12.63 1.17 -10.68
N TYR A 237 -13.43 0.86 -9.67
CA TYR A 237 -12.94 0.46 -8.35
C TYR A 237 -12.28 -0.91 -8.43
N SER A 238 -11.34 -1.18 -7.53
CA SER A 238 -10.67 -2.47 -7.39
C SER A 238 -10.49 -2.86 -5.92
N ASP A 239 -10.29 -4.14 -5.64
CA ASP A 239 -9.87 -4.67 -4.35
C ASP A 239 -8.90 -5.84 -4.54
N LEU A 240 -7.73 -5.74 -3.91
CA LEU A 240 -6.65 -6.71 -3.99
C LEU A 240 -6.67 -7.68 -2.80
N ALA A 241 -6.18 -8.90 -3.02
CA ALA A 241 -5.88 -9.85 -1.95
C ALA A 241 -4.57 -10.59 -2.26
N CYS A 242 -3.79 -10.86 -1.21
CA CYS A 242 -2.62 -11.73 -1.28
C CYS A 242 -3.04 -13.17 -0.96
N ILE A 243 -2.57 -14.13 -1.76
CA ILE A 243 -2.82 -15.56 -1.58
C ILE A 243 -1.45 -16.24 -1.43
N GLU A 244 -1.16 -16.67 -0.22
CA GLU A 244 0.01 -17.50 0.06
C GLU A 244 -0.30 -18.95 -0.32
N ILE A 245 0.24 -19.40 -1.45
CA ILE A 245 0.17 -20.81 -1.83
C ILE A 245 1.32 -21.54 -1.14
N SER A 246 1.01 -22.12 0.03
CA SER A 246 1.88 -23.11 0.65
C SER A 246 1.98 -24.31 -0.29
N SER A 247 3.13 -24.52 -0.94
CA SER A 247 3.34 -25.70 -1.76
C SER A 247 3.27 -26.93 -0.85
N SER A 248 2.17 -27.68 -0.95
CA SER A 248 2.01 -28.99 -0.32
C SER A 248 2.84 -30.03 -1.06
N VAL A 249 4.15 -29.83 -1.10
CA VAL A 249 5.10 -30.85 -1.54
C VAL A 249 5.86 -31.30 -0.30
N ASP A 250 5.38 -32.39 0.29
CA ASP A 250 6.20 -33.24 1.13
C ASP A 250 7.52 -33.49 0.39
N GLN A 251 8.62 -33.00 0.98
CA GLN A 251 10.01 -33.08 0.50
C GLN A 251 10.44 -32.04 -0.55
N GLY A 252 10.99 -30.93 -0.07
CA GLY A 252 11.95 -30.09 -0.81
C GLY A 252 11.63 -28.60 -0.78
N GLU A 253 12.67 -27.82 -0.46
CA GLU A 253 12.84 -26.36 -0.49
C GLU A 253 12.15 -25.60 -1.64
N GLY A 254 10.81 -25.56 -1.67
CA GLY A 254 10.04 -24.71 -2.56
C GLY A 254 9.82 -23.34 -1.95
N ILE A 255 10.23 -22.27 -2.63
CA ILE A 255 9.84 -20.90 -2.27
C ILE A 255 8.32 -20.80 -2.48
N PRO A 256 7.53 -20.36 -1.49
CA PRO A 256 6.09 -20.20 -1.66
C PRO A 256 5.82 -19.25 -2.84
N ALA A 257 5.01 -19.71 -3.78
CA ALA A 257 4.60 -18.88 -4.91
C ALA A 257 3.59 -17.85 -4.41
N MET A 258 3.95 -16.58 -4.54
CA MET A 258 3.10 -15.46 -4.17
C MET A 258 2.14 -15.17 -5.32
N VAL A 259 0.85 -15.37 -5.06
CA VAL A 259 -0.23 -15.12 -6.00
C VAL A 259 -1.08 -13.98 -5.46
N PHE A 260 -1.47 -13.08 -6.34
CA PHE A 260 -2.33 -11.95 -6.04
C PHE A 260 -3.64 -12.11 -6.80
N ALA A 261 -4.73 -11.70 -6.17
CA ALA A 261 -6.04 -11.65 -6.76
C ALA A 261 -6.54 -10.21 -6.80
N CYS A 262 -7.21 -9.82 -7.87
CA CYS A 262 -7.81 -8.51 -8.02
C CYS A 262 -9.25 -8.65 -8.48
N LEU A 263 -10.19 -8.09 -7.72
CA LEU A 263 -11.58 -7.91 -8.12
C LEU A 263 -11.76 -6.45 -8.54
N TYR A 264 -12.39 -6.18 -9.69
CA TYR A 264 -12.51 -4.80 -10.18
C TYR A 264 -13.74 -4.56 -11.06
N GLU A 265 -14.20 -3.31 -11.07
CA GLU A 265 -15.26 -2.85 -11.96
C GLU A 265 -14.68 -2.58 -13.36
N ASN A 266 -15.34 -3.05 -14.41
CA ASN A 266 -14.96 -2.79 -15.78
C ASN A 266 -16.14 -2.86 -16.76
N GLY A 267 -15.85 -2.65 -18.05
CA GLY A 267 -16.82 -2.80 -19.12
C GLY A 267 -16.31 -2.31 -20.47
N THR A 268 -17.12 -2.53 -21.50
CA THR A 268 -16.76 -2.17 -22.88
C THR A 268 -17.00 -0.69 -23.19
N LYS A 269 -17.99 -0.05 -22.55
CA LYS A 269 -18.34 1.36 -22.76
C LYS A 269 -18.17 2.18 -21.49
N THR A 270 -18.54 1.61 -20.35
CA THR A 270 -18.45 2.26 -19.03
C THR A 270 -17.83 1.31 -18.02
N PRO A 271 -17.16 1.81 -16.97
CA PRO A 271 -16.52 0.97 -15.97
C PRO A 271 -17.51 0.22 -15.06
N TYR A 272 -18.82 0.37 -15.24
CA TYR A 272 -19.84 -0.13 -14.30
C TYR A 272 -20.72 -1.24 -14.91
N GLU A 273 -20.23 -1.92 -15.95
CA GLU A 273 -21.00 -2.95 -16.66
C GLU A 273 -20.88 -4.31 -15.99
N GLU A 274 -19.68 -4.65 -15.50
CA GLU A 274 -19.40 -5.93 -14.88
C GLU A 274 -18.37 -5.80 -13.75
N ILE A 275 -18.25 -6.88 -12.96
CA ILE A 275 -17.18 -7.05 -11.98
C ILE A 275 -16.35 -8.23 -12.46
N SER A 276 -15.10 -7.95 -12.82
CA SER A 276 -14.14 -8.94 -13.27
C SER A 276 -13.19 -9.34 -12.16
N PHE A 277 -12.59 -10.52 -12.33
CA PHE A 277 -11.67 -11.11 -11.38
C PHE A 277 -10.43 -11.63 -12.11
N SER A 278 -9.25 -11.30 -11.62
CA SER A 278 -7.97 -11.70 -12.22
C SER A 278 -6.99 -12.19 -11.16
N PHE A 279 -6.15 -13.15 -11.54
CA PHE A 279 -4.99 -13.58 -10.75
C PHE A 279 -3.71 -13.26 -11.49
N PHE A 280 -2.67 -12.98 -10.73
CA PHE A 280 -1.32 -12.79 -11.26
C PHE A 280 -0.29 -13.11 -10.18
N THR A 281 0.95 -13.31 -10.62
CA THR A 281 2.09 -13.63 -9.76
C THR A 281 3.01 -12.44 -9.62
N LEU A 282 3.90 -12.47 -8.62
CA LEU A 282 4.96 -11.46 -8.51
C LEU A 282 5.87 -11.42 -9.75
N PHE A 283 6.06 -12.55 -10.44
CA PHE A 283 6.92 -12.63 -11.62
C PHE A 283 6.36 -11.83 -12.81
N GLU A 284 5.04 -11.74 -12.96
CA GLU A 284 4.42 -10.95 -14.03
C GLU A 284 4.50 -9.43 -13.78
N LEU A 285 4.82 -9.04 -12.54
CA LEU A 285 4.90 -7.65 -12.10
C LEU A 285 6.33 -7.07 -12.16
N LEU A 286 7.37 -7.93 -12.15
CA LEU A 286 8.79 -7.57 -12.15
C LEU A 286 9.38 -7.55 -13.56
#